data_AF-A0A926CHR2-F1
#
_entry.id   AF-A0A926CHR2-F1
#
_cell.length_a   1.000
_cell.length_b   1.000
_cell.length_c   1.000
_cell.angle_alpha   90.00
_cell.angle_beta   90.00
_cell.angle_gamma   90.00
#
_symmetry.space_group_name_H-M   'P 1'
#
loop_
_entity.id
_entity.type
_entity.pdbx_description
1 polymer ?
#
loop_
_entity_poly.entity_id
_entity_poly.type
_entity_poly.pdbx_seq_one_letter_code
_entity_poly.pdbx_strand_id
1 'polypeptide(L)'
;MMKRIAAVVPIFLWILMGGLLVQGIGSAIFRIVPSVPAQMPLLVRGAFGIDFWHAWIHILWGVAGLAVLAISRTREPLIRLAVMFGVFYTLLGIWGLLAHHPLNLELDLPENVFHLTAGPLSLLVGLLAPLGKAA
;
A
#
# COMPACT_ATOMS: atom_id res chain seq x y z
N MET A 1 -17.13 4.18 -20.10
CA MET A 1 -15.96 4.41 -19.22
C MET A 1 -16.06 3.65 -17.89
N MET A 2 -17.18 3.74 -17.17
CA MET A 2 -17.30 3.24 -15.79
C MET A 2 -17.26 1.71 -15.63
N LYS A 3 -17.75 0.92 -16.59
CA LYS A 3 -17.60 -0.56 -16.60
C LYS A 3 -16.12 -1.00 -16.58
N ARG A 4 -15.21 -0.17 -17.09
CA ARG A 4 -13.76 -0.46 -17.10
C ARG A 4 -13.14 -0.30 -15.70
N ILE A 5 -13.62 0.65 -14.88
CA ILE A 5 -13.07 0.91 -13.54
C ILE A 5 -13.23 -0.33 -12.65
N ALA A 6 -14.44 -0.92 -12.62
CA ALA A 6 -14.70 -2.11 -11.82
C ALA A 6 -13.87 -3.33 -12.25
N ALA A 7 -13.42 -3.39 -13.51
CA ALA A 7 -12.53 -4.43 -14.02
C ALA A 7 -11.06 -4.20 -13.65
N VAL A 8 -10.67 -2.94 -13.39
CA VAL A 8 -9.30 -2.55 -13.01
C VAL A 8 -9.04 -2.78 -11.52
N VAL A 9 -10.06 -2.72 -10.66
CA VAL A 9 -9.92 -2.90 -9.19
C VAL A 9 -9.04 -4.11 -8.81
N PRO A 10 -9.27 -5.34 -9.33
CA PRO A 10 -8.45 -6.48 -8.91
C PRO A 10 -6.99 -6.35 -9.33
N ILE A 11 -6.73 -5.88 -10.55
CA ILE A 11 -5.37 -5.68 -11.08
C ILE A 11 -4.64 -4.63 -10.24
N PHE A 12 -5.29 -3.49 -9.99
CA PHE A 12 -4.77 -2.43 -9.14
C PHE A 12 -4.41 -2.96 -7.75
N LEU A 13 -5.30 -3.71 -7.11
CA LEU A 13 -5.05 -4.27 -5.78
C LEU A 13 -3.97 -5.36 -5.77
N TRP A 14 -3.87 -6.20 -6.81
CA TRP A 14 -2.77 -7.17 -6.91
C TRP A 14 -1.41 -6.47 -6.95
N ILE A 15 -1.29 -5.42 -7.76
CA ILE A 15 -0.05 -4.63 -7.85
C ILE A 15 0.24 -3.95 -6.52
N LEU A 16 -0.76 -3.30 -5.93
CA LEU A 16 -0.59 -2.54 -4.70
C LEU A 16 -0.25 -3.42 -3.50
N MET A 17 -1.03 -4.48 -3.24
CA MET A 17 -0.82 -5.38 -2.11
C MET A 17 0.43 -6.24 -2.30
N GLY A 18 0.71 -6.66 -3.54
CA GLY A 18 1.94 -7.38 -3.87
C GLY A 18 3.17 -6.50 -3.69
N GLY A 19 3.12 -5.27 -4.18
CA GLY A 19 4.18 -4.28 -4.01
C GLY A 19 4.48 -3.99 -2.54
N LEU A 20 3.45 -3.80 -1.72
CA LEU A 20 3.59 -3.62 -0.27
C LEU A 20 4.23 -4.84 0.40
N LEU A 21 3.78 -6.05 0.07
CA LEU A 21 4.35 -7.25 0.67
C LEU A 21 5.84 -7.38 0.33
N VAL A 22 6.19 -7.20 -0.95
CA VAL A 22 7.59 -7.24 -1.42
C VAL A 22 8.41 -6.17 -0.71
N GLN A 23 7.92 -4.94 -0.66
CA GLN A 23 8.59 -3.82 -0.02
C GLN A 23 8.80 -4.07 1.48
N GLY A 24 7.76 -4.52 2.19
CA GLY A 24 7.83 -4.78 3.63
C GLY A 24 8.79 -5.92 3.96
N ILE A 25 8.76 -7.03 3.21
CA ILE A 25 9.71 -8.15 3.38
C ILE A 25 11.13 -7.68 3.10
N GLY A 26 11.37 -6.98 1.99
CA GLY A 26 12.71 -6.49 1.64
C GLY A 26 13.27 -5.54 2.69
N SER A 27 12.40 -4.68 3.25
CA SER A 27 12.79 -3.75 4.33
C SER A 27 13.12 -4.49 5.62
N ALA A 28 12.33 -5.51 5.99
CA ALA A 28 12.65 -6.37 7.12
C ALA A 28 14.01 -7.08 6.94
N ILE A 29 14.29 -7.57 5.73
CA ILE A 29 15.59 -8.18 5.39
C ILE A 29 16.72 -7.16 5.54
N PHE A 30 16.54 -5.91 5.06
CA PHE A 30 17.56 -4.86 5.20
C PHE A 30 17.89 -4.54 6.66
N ARG A 31 16.90 -4.62 7.55
CA ARG A 31 17.10 -4.41 8.99
C ARG A 31 17.76 -5.61 9.69
N ILE A 32 17.44 -6.84 9.27
CA ILE A 32 18.03 -8.07 9.84
C ILE A 32 19.45 -8.32 9.32
N VAL A 33 19.72 -7.96 8.06
CA VAL A 33 21.01 -8.21 7.38
C VAL A 33 21.56 -6.90 6.80
N PRO A 34 22.18 -6.03 7.64
CA PRO A 34 22.64 -4.70 7.21
C PRO A 34 23.70 -4.70 6.11
N SER A 35 24.39 -5.83 5.88
CA SER A 35 25.33 -5.97 4.77
C SER A 35 24.67 -5.98 3.40
N VAL A 36 23.37 -6.30 3.33
CA VAL A 36 22.58 -6.30 2.09
C VAL A 36 22.41 -4.87 1.55
N PRO A 37 21.80 -3.91 2.27
CA PRO A 37 21.59 -2.57 1.74
C PRO A 37 22.91 -1.88 1.36
N ALA A 38 24.01 -2.15 2.06
CA ALA A 38 25.33 -1.56 1.75
C ALA A 38 25.80 -1.81 0.31
N GLN A 39 25.31 -2.88 -0.34
CA GLN A 39 25.68 -3.28 -1.69
C GLN A 39 24.63 -2.88 -2.75
N MET A 40 23.51 -2.31 -2.33
CA MET A 40 22.37 -2.06 -3.21
C MET A 40 22.43 -0.67 -3.86
N PRO A 41 21.96 -0.54 -5.12
CA PRO A 41 21.78 0.76 -5.77
C PRO A 41 20.92 1.71 -4.91
N LEU A 42 21.14 3.02 -5.07
CA LEU A 42 20.43 4.03 -4.27
C LEU A 42 18.91 3.91 -4.37
N LEU A 43 18.38 3.60 -5.57
CA LEU A 43 16.94 3.42 -5.78
C LEU A 43 16.38 2.26 -4.95
N VAL A 44 17.10 1.14 -4.89
CA VAL A 44 16.69 -0.03 -4.11
C VAL A 44 16.78 0.28 -2.61
N ARG A 45 17.85 0.97 -2.19
CA ARG A 45 17.97 1.44 -0.80
C ARG A 45 16.83 2.36 -0.38
N GLY A 46 16.45 3.32 -1.23
CA GLY A 46 15.31 4.19 -0.97
C GLY A 46 13.99 3.42 -0.93
N ALA A 47 13.77 2.50 -1.86
CA ALA A 47 12.52 1.75 -1.94
C ALA A 47 12.29 0.80 -0.74
N PHE A 48 13.35 0.20 -0.20
CA PHE A 48 13.28 -0.79 0.89
C PHE A 48 13.87 -0.27 2.22
N GLY A 49 14.16 1.03 2.32
CA GLY A 49 14.88 1.64 3.44
C GLY A 49 14.04 1.98 4.67
N ILE A 50 12.76 1.61 4.70
CA ILE A 50 11.82 2.01 5.77
C ILE A 50 12.16 1.37 7.13
N ASP A 51 11.65 1.94 8.21
CA ASP A 51 11.85 1.39 9.55
C ASP A 51 11.11 0.07 9.79
N PHE A 52 11.44 -0.57 10.92
CA PHE A 52 10.97 -1.89 11.27
C PHE A 52 9.44 -1.95 11.48
N TRP A 53 8.85 -0.96 12.15
CA TRP A 53 7.41 -0.95 12.40
C TRP A 53 6.63 -0.65 11.13
N HIS A 54 7.14 0.24 10.28
CA HIS A 54 6.60 0.46 8.94
C HIS A 54 6.62 -0.79 8.07
N ALA A 55 7.73 -1.54 8.09
CA ALA A 55 7.85 -2.77 7.32
C ALA A 55 6.74 -3.77 7.70
N TRP A 56 6.42 -3.88 8.99
CA TRP A 56 5.32 -4.72 9.47
C TRP A 56 3.95 -4.25 8.97
N ILE A 57 3.69 -2.95 8.94
CA ILE A 57 2.43 -2.41 8.39
C ILE A 57 2.28 -2.87 6.93
N HIS A 58 3.34 -2.77 6.12
CA HIS A 58 3.31 -3.18 4.72
C HIS A 58 3.14 -4.69 4.55
N ILE A 59 3.82 -5.51 5.36
CA ILE A 59 3.65 -6.96 5.36
C ILE A 59 2.20 -7.34 5.70
N LEU A 60 1.63 -6.77 6.76
CA LEU A 60 0.28 -7.09 7.21
C LEU A 60 -0.76 -6.71 6.16
N TRP A 61 -0.66 -5.51 5.58
CA TRP A 61 -1.54 -5.08 4.47
C TRP A 61 -1.37 -5.97 3.23
N GLY A 62 -0.13 -6.27 2.86
CA GLY A 62 0.18 -7.13 1.73
C GLY A 62 -0.40 -8.52 1.88
N VAL A 63 -0.11 -9.21 2.99
CA VAL A 63 -0.64 -10.57 3.27
C VAL A 63 -2.16 -10.56 3.32
N ALA A 64 -2.77 -9.67 4.11
CA ALA A 64 -4.23 -9.64 4.27
C ALA A 64 -4.92 -9.30 2.95
N GLY A 65 -4.41 -8.32 2.20
CA GLY A 65 -4.96 -7.90 0.92
C GLY A 65 -4.86 -8.98 -0.16
N LEU A 66 -3.71 -9.65 -0.26
CA LEU A 66 -3.52 -10.78 -1.19
C LEU A 66 -4.39 -11.97 -0.80
N ALA A 67 -4.56 -12.26 0.50
CA ALA A 67 -5.46 -13.29 0.96
C ALA A 67 -6.91 -12.99 0.54
N VAL A 68 -7.39 -11.76 0.75
CA VAL A 68 -8.72 -11.32 0.28
C VAL A 68 -8.85 -11.48 -1.23
N LEU A 69 -7.84 -11.07 -2.01
CA LEU A 69 -7.85 -11.22 -3.47
C LEU A 69 -7.91 -12.69 -3.92
N ALA A 70 -7.19 -13.58 -3.24
CA ALA A 70 -7.12 -15.00 -3.60
C ALA A 70 -8.41 -15.76 -3.28
N ILE A 71 -9.12 -15.40 -2.21
CA ILE A 71 -10.31 -16.14 -1.75
C ILE A 71 -11.64 -15.53 -2.23
N SER A 72 -11.64 -14.25 -2.60
CA SER A 72 -12.88 -13.54 -2.94
C SER A 72 -13.44 -13.99 -4.28
N ARG A 73 -14.71 -14.42 -4.28
CA ARG A 73 -15.44 -14.82 -5.50
C ARG A 73 -16.24 -13.70 -6.14
N THR A 74 -16.40 -12.58 -5.44
CA THR A 74 -17.15 -11.41 -5.91
C THR A 74 -16.28 -10.16 -5.80
N ARG A 75 -16.69 -9.07 -6.46
CA ARG A 75 -15.95 -7.79 -6.42
C ARG A 75 -16.16 -6.99 -5.14
N GLU A 76 -17.16 -7.34 -4.32
CA GLU A 76 -17.53 -6.52 -3.17
C GLU A 76 -16.43 -6.47 -2.08
N PRO A 77 -15.81 -7.59 -1.65
CA PRO A 77 -14.71 -7.52 -0.70
C PRO A 77 -13.51 -6.72 -1.22
N LEU A 78 -13.24 -6.76 -2.53
CA LEU A 78 -12.15 -6.02 -3.16
C LEU A 78 -12.42 -4.52 -3.14
N ILE A 79 -13.65 -4.10 -3.40
CA ILE A 79 -14.05 -2.69 -3.30
C ILE A 79 -13.92 -2.20 -1.86
N ARG A 80 -14.39 -3.00 -0.89
CA ARG A 80 -14.24 -2.67 0.54
C ARG A 80 -12.77 -2.57 0.94
N LEU A 81 -11.93 -3.49 0.49
CA LEU A 81 -10.48 -3.47 0.69
C LEU A 81 -9.86 -2.18 0.12
N ALA A 82 -10.19 -1.81 -1.13
CA ALA A 82 -9.68 -0.60 -1.76
C ALA A 82 -10.05 0.68 -0.97
N VAL A 83 -11.29 0.76 -0.49
CA VAL A 83 -11.75 1.89 0.33
C VAL A 83 -11.06 1.92 1.69
N MET A 84 -11.04 0.80 2.42
CA MET A 84 -10.41 0.71 3.74
C MET A 84 -8.92 1.05 3.68
N PHE A 85 -8.21 0.45 2.71
CA PHE A 85 -6.82 0.77 2.45
C PHE A 85 -6.64 2.24 2.12
N GLY A 86 -7.46 2.77 1.20
CA GLY A 86 -7.37 4.14 0.74
C GLY A 86 -7.55 5.15 1.87
N VAL A 87 -8.54 4.94 2.75
CA VAL A 87 -8.73 5.76 3.96
C VAL A 87 -7.51 5.66 4.87
N PHE A 88 -7.07 4.45 5.22
CA PHE A 88 -5.95 4.25 6.13
C PHE A 88 -4.66 4.90 5.62
N TYR A 89 -4.26 4.64 4.36
CA TYR A 89 -3.01 5.18 3.80
C TYR A 89 -3.07 6.68 3.60
N THR A 90 -4.23 7.24 3.23
CA THR A 90 -4.38 8.70 3.11
C THR A 90 -4.23 9.37 4.48
N LEU A 91 -4.91 8.85 5.51
CA LEU A 91 -4.81 9.39 6.86
C LEU A 91 -3.41 9.24 7.45
N LEU A 92 -2.74 8.11 7.20
CA LEU A 92 -1.37 7.90 7.64
C LEU A 92 -0.42 8.92 6.99
N GLY A 93 -0.55 9.17 5.68
CA GLY A 93 0.24 10.20 4.99
C GLY A 93 -0.03 11.60 5.52
N ILE A 94 -1.29 11.95 5.78
CA ILE A 94 -1.63 13.24 6.41
C ILE A 94 -1.00 13.33 7.81
N TRP A 95 -1.06 12.28 8.61
CA TRP A 95 -0.43 12.27 9.94
C TRP A 95 1.09 12.44 9.85
N GLY A 96 1.75 11.79 8.89
CA GLY A 96 3.17 11.97 8.62
C GLY A 96 3.57 13.41 8.26
N LEU A 97 2.65 14.19 7.67
CA LEU A 97 2.89 15.63 7.44
C LEU A 97 2.69 16.49 8.69
N LEU A 98 1.83 16.06 9.62
CA LEU A 98 1.44 16.84 10.80
C LEU A 98 2.34 16.57 12.02
N ALA A 99 2.98 15.39 12.08
CA ALA A 99 3.80 14.96 13.20
C ALA A 99 5.14 14.42 12.71
N HIS A 100 6.21 14.79 13.40
CA HIS A 100 7.53 14.20 13.16
C HIS A 100 7.58 12.79 13.75
N HIS A 101 7.77 11.80 12.89
CA HIS A 101 7.89 10.36 13.23
C HIS A 101 6.83 9.82 14.21
N PRO A 102 5.53 9.93 13.90
CA PRO A 102 4.48 9.48 14.81
C PRO A 102 4.61 7.98 15.08
N LEU A 103 4.56 7.55 16.34
CA LEU A 103 4.75 6.13 16.72
C LEU A 103 6.12 5.54 16.31
N ASN A 104 7.15 6.38 16.12
CA ASN A 104 8.47 6.01 15.57
C ASN A 104 8.41 5.49 14.13
N LEU A 105 7.34 5.81 13.42
CA LEU A 105 7.19 5.58 12.00
C LEU A 105 7.94 6.70 11.27
N GLU A 106 9.07 6.38 10.62
CA GLU A 106 9.91 7.29 9.82
C GLU A 106 9.18 7.75 8.54
N LEU A 107 8.03 8.43 8.70
CA LEU A 107 7.17 8.96 7.65
C LEU A 107 7.78 10.24 7.06
N ASP A 108 8.97 10.15 6.51
CA ASP A 108 9.63 11.28 5.87
C ASP A 108 8.96 11.59 4.51
N LEU A 109 9.40 12.69 3.89
CA LEU A 109 8.76 13.20 2.67
C LEU A 109 8.65 12.14 1.54
N PRO A 110 9.69 11.36 1.19
CA PRO A 110 9.60 10.34 0.15
C PRO A 110 8.56 9.26 0.46
N GLU A 111 8.49 8.79 1.70
CA GLU A 111 7.52 7.80 2.18
C GLU A 111 6.10 8.38 2.13
N ASN A 112 5.93 9.63 2.56
CA ASN A 112 4.65 10.32 2.48
C ASN A 112 4.15 10.51 1.05
N VAL A 113 5.03 10.65 0.04
CA VAL A 113 4.58 10.67 -1.37
C VAL A 113 3.82 9.39 -1.72
N PHE A 114 4.29 8.23 -1.26
CA PHE A 114 3.58 6.98 -1.51
C PHE A 114 2.21 6.97 -0.81
N HIS A 115 2.14 7.33 0.47
CA HIS A 115 0.88 7.38 1.22
C HIS A 115 -0.14 8.34 0.59
N LEU A 116 0.32 9.53 0.19
CA LEU A 116 -0.48 10.61 -0.41
C LEU A 116 -0.82 10.36 -1.89
N THR A 117 -0.28 9.31 -2.51
CA THR A 117 -0.64 8.90 -3.88
C THR A 117 -1.44 7.60 -3.88
N ALA A 118 -0.90 6.53 -3.32
CA ALA A 118 -1.53 5.22 -3.28
C ALA A 118 -2.84 5.21 -2.49
N GLY A 119 -2.89 5.93 -1.36
CA GLY A 119 -4.09 6.06 -0.53
C GLY A 119 -5.26 6.70 -1.30
N PRO A 120 -5.12 7.94 -1.80
CA PRO A 120 -6.17 8.62 -2.55
C PRO A 120 -6.57 7.89 -3.83
N LEU A 121 -5.61 7.31 -4.56
CA LEU A 121 -5.93 6.53 -5.77
C LEU A 121 -6.74 5.27 -5.43
N SER A 122 -6.37 4.54 -4.38
CA SER A 122 -7.13 3.36 -3.93
C SER A 122 -8.54 3.75 -3.49
N LEU A 123 -8.67 4.85 -2.75
CA LEU A 123 -9.97 5.38 -2.32
C LEU A 123 -10.83 5.74 -3.53
N LEU A 124 -10.28 6.47 -4.49
CA LEU A 124 -10.98 6.87 -5.72
C LEU A 124 -11.43 5.64 -6.53
N VAL A 125 -10.55 4.68 -6.75
CA VAL A 125 -10.86 3.43 -7.46
C VAL A 125 -11.97 2.65 -6.75
N GLY A 126 -11.91 2.55 -5.42
CA GLY A 126 -12.92 1.90 -4.59
C GLY A 126 -14.29 2.59 -4.68
N LEU A 127 -14.33 3.92 -4.54
CA LEU A 127 -15.58 4.70 -4.56
C LEU A 127 -16.25 4.73 -5.94
N LEU A 128 -15.47 4.72 -7.03
CA LEU A 128 -16.01 4.75 -8.39
C LEU A 128 -16.43 3.37 -8.92
N ALA A 129 -15.90 2.28 -8.36
CA ALA A 129 -16.17 0.93 -8.85
C ALA A 129 -17.66 0.50 -8.81
N PRO A 130 -18.45 0.81 -7.77
CA PRO A 130 -19.88 0.51 -7.74
C PRO A 130 -20.68 1.19 -8.85
N LEU A 131 -20.30 2.42 -9.24
CA LEU A 131 -21.00 3.19 -10.26
C LEU A 131 -20.93 2.52 -11.64
N GLY A 132 -19.93 1.66 -11.88
CA GLY A 132 -19.81 0.87 -13.10
C GLY A 132 -20.78 -0.32 -13.21
N LYS A 133 -21.51 -0.67 -12.14
CA LYS A 133 -22.52 -1.76 -12.14
C LYS A 133 -23.94 -1.27 -12.45
N ALA A 134 -24.23 0.02 -12.30
CA ALA A 134 -25.57 0.58 -12.33
C ALA A 134 -26.07 0.97 -13.74
N ALA A 135 -25.48 0.40 -14.81
CA ALA A 135 -25.80 0.71 -16.21
C ALA A 135 -25.85 -0.51 -17.11
#